data_AF-A0A9P6JSE2-F1
#
_entry.id   AF-A0A9P6JSE2-F1
#
_cell.length_a   1.000
_cell.length_b   1.000
_cell.length_c   1.000
_cell.angle_alpha   90.00
_cell.angle_beta   90.00
_cell.angle_gamma   90.00
#
_symmetry.space_group_name_H-M   'P 1'
#
loop_
_entity.id
_entity.type
_entity.pdbx_description
1 polymer ?
#
loop_
_entity_poly.entity_id
_entity_poly.type
_entity_poly.pdbx_seq_one_letter_code
_entity_poly.pdbx_strand_id
1 'polypeptide(L)'
;ADAELVGLQIGIINALPRCRKLLAVFSDAESQMKQIVNPPKRSGQQVAIKASKAIRRWLSTDPDRQIRFYHIRSALNWGVQHEAHKLAKSVLRDAAGPFSHTTYDYLRKLTAKRAIDRWVTLFNANHDHTNQNYKGTHWLKLSDPKRRGNAGHDHMVPTYFKGGSWLPRVEGLDTQLTARLCRTITNHAPIGHYNLRFGKPERGVACPCGTADIQTRRHIFHDCPRMIDREDALRVPSHDLDDLLSFLKSNPLAFAFEPEEPP
;
A
#
# COMPACT_ATOMS: atom_id res chain seq x y z
N ALA A 1 -5.63 -15.42 6.62
CA ALA A 1 -4.61 -16.14 7.43
C ALA A 1 -5.15 -16.41 8.83
N ASP A 2 -5.34 -15.39 9.67
CA ASP A 2 -5.70 -15.61 11.08
C ASP A 2 -7.19 -15.95 11.29
N ALA A 3 -8.10 -15.41 10.48
CA ALA A 3 -9.53 -15.71 10.58
C ALA A 3 -9.86 -17.20 10.36
N GLU A 4 -9.23 -17.85 9.38
CA GLU A 4 -9.35 -19.28 9.12
C GLU A 4 -8.84 -20.12 10.30
N LEU A 5 -7.70 -19.73 10.89
CA LEU A 5 -7.14 -20.42 12.05
C LEU A 5 -8.05 -20.31 13.28
N VAL A 6 -8.61 -19.12 13.52
CA VAL A 6 -9.60 -18.87 14.58
C VAL A 6 -10.89 -19.66 14.32
N GLY A 7 -11.39 -19.66 13.08
CA GLY A 7 -12.55 -20.45 12.68
C GLY A 7 -12.37 -21.94 12.92
N LEU A 8 -11.22 -22.49 12.51
CA LEU A 8 -10.85 -23.88 12.79
C LEU A 8 -10.75 -24.16 14.30
N GLN A 9 -10.11 -23.26 15.07
CA GLN A 9 -10.01 -23.42 16.52
C GLN A 9 -11.38 -23.46 17.20
N ILE A 10 -12.27 -22.53 16.88
CA ILE A 10 -13.62 -22.45 17.43
C ILE A 10 -14.42 -23.68 17.02
N GLY A 11 -14.40 -24.05 15.74
CA GLY A 11 -15.10 -25.21 15.20
C GLY A 11 -14.68 -26.50 15.89
N ILE A 12 -13.37 -26.74 16.02
CA ILE A 12 -12.83 -27.94 16.66
C ILE A 12 -13.23 -27.98 18.14
N ILE A 13 -12.98 -26.91 18.90
CA ILE A 13 -13.27 -26.89 20.35
C ILE A 13 -14.75 -27.14 20.64
N ASN A 14 -15.65 -26.60 19.81
CA ASN A 14 -17.09 -26.81 19.95
C ASN A 14 -17.55 -28.20 19.48
N ALA A 15 -16.82 -28.85 18.58
CA ALA A 15 -17.14 -30.19 18.08
C ALA A 15 -16.65 -31.31 19.01
N LEU A 16 -15.48 -31.15 19.65
CA LEU A 16 -14.86 -32.19 20.47
C LEU A 16 -15.80 -32.81 21.53
N PRO A 17 -16.59 -32.03 22.32
CA PRO A 17 -17.50 -32.61 23.32
C PRO A 17 -18.65 -33.42 22.71
N ARG A 18 -18.98 -33.19 21.43
CA ARG A 18 -20.09 -33.83 20.70
C ARG A 18 -19.62 -35.05 19.93
N CYS A 19 -18.32 -35.21 19.73
CA CYS A 19 -17.72 -36.31 18.99
C CYS A 19 -17.27 -37.44 19.92
N ARG A 20 -17.74 -38.67 19.65
CA ARG A 20 -17.37 -39.86 20.43
C ARG A 20 -16.08 -40.53 19.94
N LYS A 21 -15.96 -40.78 18.63
CA LYS A 21 -14.84 -41.54 18.04
C LYS A 21 -14.07 -40.80 16.95
N LEU A 22 -14.77 -40.17 16.00
CA LEU A 22 -14.13 -39.51 14.87
C LEU A 22 -14.58 -38.06 14.76
N LEU A 23 -13.61 -37.15 14.66
CA LEU A 23 -13.81 -35.77 14.23
C LEU A 23 -13.19 -35.58 12.84
N ALA A 24 -14.03 -35.35 11.83
CA ALA A 24 -13.59 -34.99 10.48
C ALA A 24 -13.66 -33.47 10.30
N VAL A 25 -12.55 -32.84 9.94
CA VAL A 25 -12.43 -31.39 9.73
C VAL A 25 -12.18 -31.12 8.25
N PHE A 26 -13.07 -30.37 7.61
CA PHE A 26 -12.98 -30.01 6.20
C PHE A 26 -12.66 -28.51 6.06
N SER A 27 -11.62 -28.16 5.31
CA SER A 27 -11.22 -26.75 5.10
C SER A 27 -10.37 -26.57 3.85
N ASP A 28 -10.42 -25.39 3.26
CA ASP A 28 -9.53 -24.91 2.20
C ASP A 28 -8.23 -24.28 2.75
N ALA A 29 -8.10 -24.19 4.07
CA ALA A 29 -6.98 -23.56 4.76
C ALA A 29 -5.92 -24.60 5.18
N GLU A 30 -5.28 -25.27 4.21
CA GLU A 30 -4.30 -26.35 4.47
C GLU A 30 -3.17 -25.92 5.43
N SER A 31 -2.65 -24.71 5.23
CA SER A 31 -1.59 -24.15 6.07
C SER A 31 -2.03 -24.02 7.54
N GLN A 32 -3.28 -23.69 7.80
CA GLN A 32 -3.83 -23.51 9.14
C GLN A 32 -4.16 -24.85 9.81
N MET A 33 -4.62 -25.83 9.04
CA MET A 33 -4.77 -27.21 9.56
C MET A 33 -3.41 -27.76 10.03
N LYS A 34 -2.36 -27.59 9.23
CA LYS A 34 -0.98 -27.96 9.63
C LYS A 34 -0.52 -27.21 10.89
N GLN A 35 -0.88 -25.94 11.04
CA GLN A 35 -0.57 -25.16 12.24
C GLN A 35 -1.24 -25.68 13.51
N ILE A 36 -2.49 -26.16 13.42
CA ILE A 36 -3.19 -26.71 14.60
C ILE A 36 -2.53 -27.99 15.09
N VAL A 37 -2.07 -28.83 14.17
CA VAL A 37 -1.35 -30.07 14.49
C VAL A 37 0.03 -29.76 15.08
N ASN A 38 0.79 -28.86 14.44
CA ASN A 38 2.12 -28.46 14.87
C ASN A 38 2.24 -26.92 14.96
N PRO A 39 1.94 -26.30 16.12
CA PRO A 39 1.91 -24.85 16.28
C PRO A 39 3.30 -24.20 16.12
N PRO A 40 3.56 -23.45 15.03
CA PRO A 40 4.85 -22.80 14.81
C PRO A 40 4.96 -21.48 15.60
N LYS A 41 6.19 -21.02 15.84
CA LYS A 41 6.47 -19.71 16.49
C LYS A 41 6.18 -18.54 15.54
N ARG A 42 4.90 -18.17 15.36
CA ARG A 42 4.45 -17.03 14.53
C ARG A 42 3.12 -16.43 15.04
N SER A 43 2.64 -15.36 14.40
CA SER A 43 1.30 -14.83 14.69
C SER A 43 0.23 -15.92 14.63
N GLY A 44 -0.71 -15.91 15.58
CA GLY A 44 -1.75 -16.94 15.70
C GLY A 44 -1.30 -18.21 16.44
N GLN A 45 -0.06 -18.30 16.93
CA GLN A 45 0.41 -19.48 17.69
C GLN A 45 -0.47 -19.78 18.90
N GLN A 46 -0.94 -18.76 19.63
CA GLN A 46 -1.81 -18.95 20.79
C GLN A 46 -3.14 -19.65 20.42
N VAL A 47 -3.71 -19.29 19.26
CA VAL A 47 -4.93 -19.89 18.69
C VAL A 47 -4.67 -21.36 18.37
N ALA A 48 -3.58 -21.65 17.66
CA ALA A 48 -3.19 -23.01 17.31
C ALA A 48 -2.87 -23.88 18.55
N ILE A 49 -2.15 -23.35 19.53
CA ILE A 49 -1.83 -24.05 20.80
C ILE A 49 -3.12 -24.40 21.56
N LYS A 50 -4.09 -23.48 21.61
CA LYS A 50 -5.36 -23.72 22.30
C LYS A 50 -6.14 -24.89 21.67
N ALA A 51 -6.24 -24.91 20.34
CA ALA A 51 -6.84 -26.03 19.60
C ALA A 51 -6.04 -27.33 19.82
N SER A 52 -4.72 -27.28 19.67
CA SER A 52 -3.83 -28.44 19.84
C SER A 52 -3.95 -29.06 21.24
N LYS A 53 -3.99 -28.23 22.30
CA LYS A 53 -4.19 -28.71 23.68
C LYS A 53 -5.55 -29.40 23.86
N ALA A 54 -6.62 -28.83 23.30
CA ALA A 54 -7.95 -29.43 23.36
C ALA A 54 -8.02 -30.78 22.64
N ILE A 55 -7.44 -30.85 21.43
CA ILE A 55 -7.33 -32.09 20.65
C ILE A 55 -6.54 -33.14 21.43
N ARG A 56 -5.36 -32.79 21.96
CA ARG A 56 -4.51 -33.72 22.74
C ARG A 56 -5.25 -34.30 23.94
N ARG A 57 -5.96 -33.46 24.69
CA ARG A 57 -6.77 -33.91 25.84
C ARG A 57 -7.91 -34.83 25.41
N TRP A 58 -8.57 -34.54 24.29
CA TRP A 58 -9.66 -35.38 23.79
C TRP A 58 -9.16 -36.74 23.29
N LEU A 59 -8.04 -36.77 22.56
CA LEU A 59 -7.40 -38.01 22.10
C LEU A 59 -6.87 -38.86 23.25
N SER A 60 -6.34 -38.25 24.33
CA SER A 60 -5.77 -39.01 25.45
C SER A 60 -6.81 -39.76 26.29
N THR A 61 -8.10 -39.47 26.12
CA THR A 61 -9.16 -40.11 26.94
C THR A 61 -9.68 -41.42 26.37
N ASP A 62 -9.41 -41.74 25.10
CA ASP A 62 -9.87 -42.96 24.44
C ASP A 62 -8.98 -43.28 23.23
N PRO A 63 -8.32 -44.44 23.17
CA PRO A 63 -7.40 -44.81 22.09
C PRO A 63 -8.09 -44.98 20.72
N ASP A 64 -9.41 -45.21 20.68
CA ASP A 64 -10.16 -45.31 19.43
C ASP A 64 -10.42 -43.93 18.79
N ARG A 65 -10.14 -42.84 19.50
CA ARG A 65 -10.43 -41.50 19.01
C ARG A 65 -9.47 -41.07 17.94
N GLN A 66 -10.03 -40.51 16.87
CA GLN A 66 -9.30 -40.03 15.71
C GLN A 66 -9.79 -38.64 15.30
N ILE A 67 -8.84 -37.82 14.85
CA ILE A 67 -9.13 -36.57 14.14
C ILE A 67 -8.55 -36.66 12.74
N ARG A 68 -9.35 -36.33 11.72
CA ARG A 68 -8.92 -36.36 10.31
C ARG A 68 -9.15 -34.99 9.69
N PHE A 69 -8.08 -34.45 9.09
CA PHE A 69 -8.13 -33.19 8.37
C PHE A 69 -8.19 -33.45 6.87
N TYR A 70 -9.19 -32.87 6.21
CA TYR A 70 -9.40 -32.99 4.78
C TYR A 70 -9.29 -31.61 4.14
N HIS A 71 -8.28 -31.46 3.28
CA HIS A 71 -8.12 -30.25 2.48
C HIS A 71 -9.05 -30.30 1.28
N ILE A 72 -9.91 -29.29 1.15
CA ILE A 72 -10.84 -29.13 0.03
C ILE A 72 -10.52 -27.85 -0.69
N ARG A 73 -10.25 -27.92 -2.00
CA ARG A 73 -10.06 -26.73 -2.81
C ARG A 73 -11.37 -25.93 -2.89
N SER A 74 -11.32 -24.64 -2.52
CA SER A 74 -12.49 -23.75 -2.51
C SER A 74 -13.19 -23.63 -3.87
N ALA A 75 -12.45 -23.77 -4.97
CA ALA A 75 -12.99 -23.76 -6.33
C ALA A 75 -14.01 -24.88 -6.62
N LEU A 76 -14.02 -25.95 -5.82
CA LEU A 76 -14.96 -27.06 -5.98
C LEU A 76 -16.37 -26.72 -5.46
N ASN A 77 -16.53 -25.62 -4.72
CA ASN A 77 -17.79 -25.21 -4.10
C ASN A 77 -18.53 -26.37 -3.42
N TRP A 78 -17.76 -27.20 -2.70
CA TRP A 78 -18.28 -28.47 -2.19
C TRP A 78 -19.18 -28.26 -0.97
N GLY A 79 -20.48 -28.49 -1.16
CA GLY A 79 -21.48 -28.70 -0.12
C GLY A 79 -21.29 -27.88 1.16
N VAL A 80 -21.11 -28.58 2.29
CA VAL A 80 -21.04 -27.99 3.63
C VAL A 80 -19.85 -27.04 3.81
N GLN A 81 -18.72 -27.30 3.13
CA GLN A 81 -17.56 -26.40 3.17
C GLN A 81 -17.88 -25.07 2.47
N HIS A 82 -18.57 -25.11 1.33
CA HIS A 82 -18.95 -23.91 0.60
C HIS A 82 -20.00 -23.09 1.35
N GLU A 83 -20.95 -23.74 2.02
CA GLU A 83 -21.91 -23.06 2.90
C GLU A 83 -21.22 -22.41 4.11
N ALA A 84 -20.25 -23.08 4.73
CA ALA A 84 -19.43 -22.47 5.78
C ALA A 84 -18.62 -21.27 5.26
N HIS A 85 -18.10 -21.33 4.04
CA HIS A 85 -17.41 -20.20 3.39
C HIS A 85 -18.33 -19.02 3.12
N LYS A 86 -19.55 -19.27 2.60
CA LYS A 86 -20.58 -18.24 2.41
C LYS A 86 -20.96 -17.58 3.73
N LEU A 87 -21.22 -18.37 4.77
CA LEU A 87 -21.58 -17.90 6.10
C LEU A 87 -20.45 -17.05 6.71
N ALA A 88 -19.20 -17.51 6.60
CA ALA A 88 -18.05 -16.73 7.07
C ALA A 88 -17.96 -15.38 6.34
N LYS A 89 -18.23 -15.34 5.04
CA LYS A 89 -18.24 -14.09 4.25
C LYS A 89 -19.41 -13.17 4.55
N SER A 90 -20.58 -13.69 4.93
CA SER A 90 -21.74 -12.85 5.30
C SER A 90 -21.56 -12.22 6.69
N VAL A 91 -21.07 -12.99 7.66
CA VAL A 91 -20.86 -12.52 9.05
C VAL A 91 -19.76 -11.46 9.15
N LEU A 92 -18.76 -11.47 8.26
CA LEU A 92 -17.69 -10.47 8.22
C LEU A 92 -18.18 -9.04 7.93
N ARG A 93 -19.43 -8.85 7.46
CA ARG A 93 -19.99 -7.52 7.20
C ARG A 93 -20.61 -6.86 8.43
N ASP A 94 -21.11 -7.64 9.40
CA ASP A 94 -21.99 -7.11 10.46
C ASP A 94 -21.47 -7.27 11.90
N ALA A 95 -20.43 -8.06 12.15
CA ALA A 95 -20.03 -8.41 13.53
C ALA A 95 -18.64 -7.90 13.93
N ALA A 96 -18.53 -6.61 14.23
CA ALA A 96 -17.49 -6.09 15.14
C ALA A 96 -18.04 -6.08 16.58
N GLY A 97 -18.50 -7.23 17.07
CA GLY A 97 -18.98 -7.36 18.44
C GLY A 97 -17.85 -7.28 19.49
N PRO A 98 -18.16 -6.99 20.75
CA PRO A 98 -17.19 -6.77 21.84
C PRO A 98 -16.32 -8.00 22.20
N PHE A 99 -16.62 -9.19 21.67
CA PHE A 99 -15.91 -10.44 21.96
C PHE A 99 -15.21 -11.06 20.74
N SER A 100 -14.85 -10.26 19.73
CA SER A 100 -14.09 -10.81 18.60
C SER A 100 -12.71 -11.30 19.06
N HIS A 101 -12.44 -12.59 18.90
CA HIS A 101 -11.08 -13.13 18.99
C HIS A 101 -10.26 -12.50 17.87
N THR A 102 -9.57 -11.42 18.20
CA THR A 102 -8.72 -10.68 17.26
C THR A 102 -7.27 -11.11 17.43
N THR A 103 -6.53 -11.17 16.33
CA THR A 103 -5.09 -11.48 16.40
C THR A 103 -4.26 -10.20 16.34
N TYR A 104 -3.06 -10.27 16.89
CA TYR A 104 -2.11 -9.14 16.80
C TYR A 104 -1.86 -8.72 15.35
N ASP A 105 -1.70 -9.67 14.43
CA ASP A 105 -1.50 -9.33 13.00
C ASP A 105 -2.74 -8.68 12.38
N TYR A 106 -3.96 -9.08 12.77
CA TYR A 106 -5.18 -8.39 12.35
C TYR A 106 -5.20 -6.95 12.86
N LEU A 107 -4.96 -6.72 14.16
CA LEU A 107 -4.92 -5.38 14.73
C LEU A 107 -3.86 -4.50 14.07
N ARG A 108 -2.67 -5.05 13.84
CA ARG A 108 -1.58 -4.36 13.15
C ARG A 108 -1.99 -3.94 11.73
N LYS A 109 -2.61 -4.84 10.97
CA LYS A 109 -3.11 -4.55 9.61
C LYS A 109 -4.24 -3.52 9.63
N LEU A 110 -5.17 -3.63 10.58
CA LEU A 110 -6.28 -2.69 10.73
C LEU A 110 -5.78 -1.29 11.08
N THR A 111 -4.87 -1.17 12.05
CA THR A 111 -4.26 0.12 12.43
C THR A 111 -3.47 0.72 11.27
N ALA A 112 -2.66 -0.09 10.57
CA ALA A 112 -1.90 0.38 9.41
C ALA A 112 -2.82 0.84 8.27
N LYS A 113 -3.92 0.10 8.01
CA LYS A 113 -4.95 0.50 7.05
C LYS A 113 -5.61 1.82 7.44
N ARG A 114 -6.06 1.96 8.69
CA ARG A 114 -6.66 3.21 9.20
C ARG A 114 -5.70 4.39 9.09
N ALA A 115 -4.41 4.17 9.39
CA ALA A 115 -3.38 5.19 9.25
C ALA A 115 -3.20 5.62 7.78
N ILE A 116 -3.14 4.67 6.83
CA ILE A 116 -3.11 5.02 5.39
C ILE A 116 -4.37 5.78 5.00
N ASP A 117 -5.55 5.24 5.31
CA ASP A 117 -6.82 5.81 4.86
C ASP A 117 -6.95 7.26 5.39
N ARG A 118 -6.53 7.51 6.64
CA ARG A 118 -6.41 8.86 7.20
C ARG A 118 -5.38 9.72 6.46
N TRP A 119 -4.19 9.19 6.21
CA TRP A 119 -3.13 9.94 5.53
C TRP A 119 -3.52 10.33 4.10
N VAL A 120 -4.09 9.40 3.33
CA VAL A 120 -4.60 9.65 1.96
C VAL A 120 -5.72 10.68 1.99
N THR A 121 -6.62 10.62 2.98
CA THR A 121 -7.68 11.62 3.16
C THR A 121 -7.08 13.01 3.41
N LEU A 122 -6.16 13.13 4.37
CA LEU A 122 -5.47 14.41 4.67
C LEU A 122 -4.68 14.93 3.46
N PHE A 123 -3.96 14.05 2.77
CA PHE A 123 -3.17 14.41 1.59
C PHE A 123 -4.03 14.91 0.43
N ASN A 124 -5.23 14.35 0.26
CA ASN A 124 -6.16 14.74 -0.81
C ASN A 124 -7.11 15.87 -0.44
N ALA A 125 -7.41 16.07 0.85
CA ALA A 125 -8.19 17.20 1.32
C ALA A 125 -7.52 18.51 0.89
N ASN A 126 -8.24 19.33 0.12
CA ASN A 126 -7.73 20.64 -0.29
C ASN A 126 -7.79 21.67 0.85
N HIS A 127 -8.54 21.39 1.92
CA HIS A 127 -8.58 22.13 3.17
C HIS A 127 -8.99 21.17 4.29
N ASP A 128 -8.16 21.04 5.32
CA ASP A 128 -8.56 20.41 6.57
C ASP A 128 -9.33 21.42 7.46
N HIS A 129 -10.01 20.97 8.50
CA HIS A 129 -10.68 21.82 9.51
C HIS A 129 -9.70 22.77 10.27
N THR A 130 -8.40 22.61 10.03
CA THR A 130 -7.30 23.47 10.52
C THR A 130 -6.78 24.47 9.46
N ASN A 131 -7.39 24.52 8.27
CA ASN A 131 -7.02 25.34 7.12
C ASN A 131 -5.57 25.15 6.62
N GLN A 132 -4.94 24.02 6.95
CA GLN A 132 -3.60 23.66 6.47
C GLN A 132 -3.70 22.66 5.31
N ASN A 133 -3.17 23.06 4.16
CA ASN A 133 -3.01 22.17 3.01
C ASN A 133 -1.92 21.14 3.33
N TYR A 134 -2.28 19.91 3.73
CA TYR A 134 -1.34 18.90 4.22
C TYR A 134 -0.24 18.55 3.21
N LYS A 135 -0.56 18.52 1.90
CA LYS A 135 0.41 18.32 0.82
C LYS A 135 1.04 19.61 0.27
N GLY A 136 0.66 20.76 0.81
CA GLY A 136 0.98 22.08 0.26
C GLY A 136 0.24 22.40 -1.05
N THR A 137 0.48 23.59 -1.57
CA THR A 137 -0.19 24.14 -2.77
C THR A 137 0.51 23.80 -4.09
N HIS A 138 1.76 23.32 -4.04
CA HIS A 138 2.61 23.19 -5.22
C HIS A 138 2.98 21.75 -5.59
N TRP A 139 2.42 20.76 -4.90
CA TRP A 139 2.65 19.34 -5.19
C TRP A 139 2.28 18.99 -6.64
N LEU A 140 3.17 18.30 -7.36
CA LEU A 140 2.88 17.80 -8.70
C LEU A 140 1.95 16.58 -8.63
N LYS A 141 0.75 16.72 -9.16
CA LYS A 141 -0.20 15.60 -9.27
C LYS A 141 0.20 14.72 -10.45
N LEU A 142 0.67 13.51 -10.17
CA LEU A 142 0.98 12.50 -11.17
C LEU A 142 -0.14 11.46 -11.21
N SER A 143 -0.49 10.99 -12.40
CA SER A 143 -1.47 9.92 -12.56
C SER A 143 -0.86 8.58 -12.15
N ASP A 144 -1.67 7.70 -11.58
CA ASP A 144 -1.35 6.30 -11.30
C ASP A 144 -1.97 5.42 -12.40
N PRO A 145 -1.17 4.82 -13.29
CA PRO A 145 -1.67 3.91 -14.32
C PRO A 145 -2.50 2.75 -13.75
N LYS A 146 -2.22 2.30 -12.52
CA LYS A 146 -2.97 1.22 -11.84
C LYS A 146 -4.36 1.65 -11.37
N ARG A 147 -4.67 2.95 -11.42
CA ARG A 147 -5.93 3.53 -10.97
C ARG A 147 -6.67 4.31 -12.06
N ARG A 148 -6.14 4.35 -13.29
CA ARG A 148 -6.84 4.93 -14.45
C ARG A 148 -8.21 4.25 -14.62
N GLY A 149 -9.27 5.04 -14.73
CA GLY A 149 -10.66 4.57 -14.86
C GLY A 149 -11.46 4.53 -13.55
N ASN A 150 -10.82 4.69 -12.39
CA ASN A 150 -11.54 4.84 -11.12
C ASN A 150 -11.87 6.32 -10.89
N ALA A 151 -13.16 6.67 -10.95
CA ALA A 151 -13.64 8.04 -10.76
C ALA A 151 -13.05 8.66 -9.47
N GLY A 152 -12.27 9.73 -9.62
CA GLY A 152 -11.69 10.49 -8.51
C GLY A 152 -10.41 9.91 -7.87
N HIS A 153 -9.82 8.84 -8.42
CA HIS A 153 -8.63 8.19 -7.84
C HIS A 153 -7.51 7.93 -8.85
N ASP A 154 -7.48 8.67 -9.95
CA ASP A 154 -6.49 8.52 -11.02
C ASP A 154 -5.09 9.02 -10.63
N HIS A 155 -4.92 9.68 -9.48
CA HIS A 155 -3.63 10.19 -9.02
C HIS A 155 -2.88 9.22 -8.09
N MET A 156 -1.55 9.31 -8.14
CA MET A 156 -0.67 8.62 -7.21
C MET A 156 -0.88 9.14 -5.78
N VAL A 157 -1.03 8.21 -4.83
CA VAL A 157 -1.17 8.53 -3.40
C VAL A 157 -0.08 7.83 -2.58
N PRO A 158 0.24 8.36 -1.39
CA PRO A 158 1.16 7.69 -0.48
C PRO A 158 0.67 6.30 -0.04
N THR A 159 1.60 5.36 0.14
CA THR A 159 1.32 4.03 0.71
C THR A 159 2.58 3.44 1.33
N TYR A 160 2.43 2.70 2.44
CA TYR A 160 3.54 2.00 3.08
C TYR A 160 3.78 0.61 2.47
N PHE A 161 2.80 0.04 1.77
CA PHE A 161 2.90 -1.34 1.30
C PHE A 161 3.74 -1.41 0.03
N LYS A 162 4.97 -1.94 0.17
CA LYS A 162 5.95 -2.09 -0.92
C LYS A 162 6.21 -0.79 -1.68
N GLY A 163 6.04 0.35 -1.03
CA GLY A 163 6.25 1.68 -1.62
C GLY A 163 5.30 2.08 -2.75
N GLY A 164 4.24 1.32 -2.98
CA GLY A 164 3.17 1.68 -3.91
C GLY A 164 3.57 1.77 -5.37
N SER A 165 2.94 2.71 -6.08
CA SER A 165 3.27 3.03 -7.47
C SER A 165 4.52 3.90 -7.60
N TRP A 166 5.07 4.40 -6.48
CA TRP A 166 6.23 5.27 -6.40
C TRP A 166 7.55 4.50 -6.31
N LEU A 167 7.83 3.84 -5.17
CA LEU A 167 9.17 3.31 -4.87
C LEU A 167 9.69 2.31 -5.90
N PRO A 168 8.88 1.36 -6.43
CA PRO A 168 9.38 0.41 -7.43
C PRO A 168 9.88 1.06 -8.73
N ARG A 169 9.47 2.29 -9.04
CA ARG A 169 9.92 3.04 -10.23
C ARG A 169 11.16 3.88 -9.98
N VAL A 170 11.48 4.15 -8.72
CA VAL A 170 12.68 4.91 -8.33
C VAL A 170 13.78 4.01 -7.77
N GLU A 171 13.49 2.73 -7.54
CA GLU A 171 14.47 1.73 -7.15
C GLU A 171 15.56 1.60 -8.23
N GLY A 172 16.82 1.74 -7.82
CA GLY A 172 17.97 1.66 -8.74
C GLY A 172 18.26 2.92 -9.56
N LEU A 173 17.50 4.01 -9.38
CA LEU A 173 17.88 5.30 -9.96
C LEU A 173 19.10 5.88 -9.25
N ASP A 174 19.90 6.67 -9.98
CA ASP A 174 20.99 7.41 -9.38
C ASP A 174 20.47 8.48 -8.40
N THR A 175 21.32 8.86 -7.45
CA THR A 175 20.97 9.82 -6.39
C THR A 175 20.60 11.19 -6.96
N GLN A 176 21.24 11.63 -8.05
CA GLN A 176 21.00 12.94 -8.63
C GLN A 176 19.64 13.02 -9.32
N LEU A 177 19.28 12.01 -10.11
CA LEU A 177 17.98 11.87 -10.73
C LEU A 177 16.87 11.75 -9.68
N THR A 178 17.10 10.97 -8.63
CA THR A 178 16.14 10.85 -7.51
C THR A 178 15.93 12.20 -6.80
N ALA A 179 17.00 12.95 -6.55
CA ALA A 179 16.91 14.27 -5.93
C ALA A 179 16.18 15.28 -6.84
N ARG A 180 16.46 15.27 -8.15
CA ARG A 180 15.75 16.12 -9.15
C ARG A 180 14.28 15.76 -9.21
N LEU A 181 13.93 14.48 -9.20
CA LEU A 181 12.55 14.01 -9.15
C LEU A 181 11.83 14.53 -7.90
N CYS A 182 12.41 14.34 -6.72
CA CYS A 182 11.85 14.83 -5.45
C CYS A 182 11.63 16.36 -5.48
N ARG A 183 12.61 17.14 -5.94
CA ARG A 183 12.50 18.59 -6.05
C ARG A 183 11.40 19.01 -7.03
N THR A 184 11.28 18.30 -8.15
CA THR A 184 10.26 18.57 -9.17
C THR A 184 8.85 18.32 -8.63
N ILE A 185 8.64 17.21 -7.94
CA ILE A 185 7.33 16.83 -7.37
C ILE A 185 6.92 17.81 -6.26
N THR A 186 7.85 18.11 -5.35
CA THR A 186 7.60 18.96 -4.17
C THR A 186 7.61 20.46 -4.49
N ASN A 187 8.04 20.84 -5.70
CA ASN A 187 8.30 22.24 -6.10
C ASN A 187 9.38 22.92 -5.23
N HIS A 188 10.42 22.17 -4.88
CA HIS A 188 11.62 22.62 -4.15
C HIS A 188 12.87 22.68 -5.04
N ALA A 189 12.67 22.77 -6.35
CA ALA A 189 13.78 23.00 -7.27
C ALA A 189 14.29 24.44 -7.18
N PRO A 190 15.60 24.70 -7.32
CA PRO A 190 16.19 26.04 -7.26
C PRO A 190 15.93 26.82 -8.57
N ILE A 191 14.66 27.00 -8.90
CA ILE A 191 14.19 27.74 -10.08
C ILE A 191 13.64 29.09 -9.66
N GLY A 192 13.44 30.02 -10.60
CA GLY A 192 13.00 31.38 -10.30
C GLY A 192 11.79 31.51 -9.39
N HIS A 193 10.76 30.68 -9.59
CA HIS A 193 9.58 30.65 -8.71
C HIS A 193 9.92 30.27 -7.25
N TYR A 194 10.86 29.35 -7.04
CA TYR A 194 11.35 28.99 -5.71
C TYR A 194 12.15 30.14 -5.10
N ASN A 195 13.06 30.73 -5.87
CA ASN A 195 13.90 31.84 -5.43
C ASN A 195 13.07 33.03 -4.96
N LEU A 196 12.02 33.42 -5.70
CA LEU A 196 11.08 34.46 -5.27
C LEU A 196 10.34 34.08 -3.98
N ARG A 197 9.79 32.86 -3.92
CA ARG A 197 9.03 32.37 -2.75
C ARG A 197 9.84 32.40 -1.46
N PHE A 198 11.14 32.16 -1.55
CA PHE A 198 12.03 32.11 -0.38
C PHE A 198 12.90 33.36 -0.23
N GLY A 199 12.60 34.45 -0.95
CA GLY A 199 13.28 35.74 -0.79
C GLY A 199 14.75 35.72 -1.21
N LYS A 200 15.09 34.95 -2.25
CA LYS A 200 16.44 34.79 -2.81
C LYS A 200 16.54 35.19 -4.30
N PRO A 201 16.05 36.36 -4.72
CA PRO A 201 16.03 36.76 -6.13
C PRO A 201 17.44 36.87 -6.74
N GLU A 202 18.48 37.09 -5.93
CA GLU A 202 19.88 37.15 -6.35
C GLU A 202 20.39 35.84 -6.97
N ARG A 203 19.72 34.71 -6.69
CA ARG A 203 20.02 33.40 -7.28
C ARG A 203 19.39 33.19 -8.66
N GLY A 204 18.85 34.25 -9.26
CA GLY A 204 18.20 34.22 -10.56
C GLY A 204 16.69 33.95 -10.47
N VAL A 205 15.92 34.72 -11.26
CA VAL A 205 14.45 34.62 -11.33
C VAL A 205 13.98 34.31 -12.74
N ALA A 206 14.53 35.01 -13.74
CA ALA A 206 14.22 34.77 -15.13
C ALA A 206 14.69 33.39 -15.58
N CYS A 207 13.99 32.80 -16.54
CA CYS A 207 14.47 31.58 -17.15
C CYS A 207 15.69 31.88 -18.03
N PRO A 208 16.76 31.06 -17.95
CA PRO A 208 17.93 31.24 -18.80
C PRO A 208 17.62 31.23 -20.30
N CYS A 209 16.47 30.66 -20.72
CA CYS A 209 16.02 30.70 -22.12
C CYS A 209 15.71 32.10 -22.66
N GLY A 210 15.53 33.10 -21.77
CA GLY A 210 15.22 34.48 -22.13
C GLY A 210 13.76 34.77 -22.47
N THR A 211 12.87 33.77 -22.45
CA THR A 211 11.47 33.94 -22.86
C THR A 211 10.47 34.05 -21.70
N ALA A 212 10.94 33.96 -20.45
CA ALA A 212 10.10 34.04 -19.27
C ALA A 212 10.79 34.80 -18.13
N ASP A 213 10.14 35.85 -17.63
CA ASP A 213 10.65 36.69 -16.53
C ASP A 213 10.73 35.95 -15.20
N ILE A 214 9.94 34.87 -15.04
CA ILE A 214 10.00 33.97 -13.89
C ILE A 214 10.03 32.53 -14.40
N GLN A 215 11.12 31.81 -14.07
CA GLN A 215 11.21 30.39 -14.36
C GLN A 215 10.27 29.60 -13.45
N THR A 216 9.19 29.08 -14.03
CA THR A 216 8.22 28.22 -13.35
C THR A 216 8.34 26.77 -13.81
N ARG A 217 7.84 25.83 -13.01
CA ARG A 217 7.72 24.42 -13.41
C ARG A 217 6.84 24.27 -14.68
N ARG A 218 5.78 25.08 -14.82
CA ARG A 218 4.94 25.12 -16.02
C ARG A 218 5.75 25.52 -17.25
N HIS A 219 6.51 26.61 -17.15
CA HIS A 219 7.38 27.07 -18.23
C HIS A 219 8.38 25.98 -18.64
N ILE A 220 9.07 25.36 -17.68
CA ILE A 220 10.03 24.28 -17.96
C ILE A 220 9.37 23.10 -18.69
N PHE A 221 8.16 22.70 -18.31
CA PHE A 221 7.49 21.56 -18.95
C PHE A 221 6.83 21.86 -20.29
N HIS A 222 6.39 23.10 -20.54
CA HIS A 222 5.48 23.40 -21.65
C HIS A 222 5.96 24.49 -22.61
N ASP A 223 6.74 25.45 -22.13
CA ASP A 223 7.00 26.69 -22.87
C ASP A 223 8.50 26.92 -23.12
N CYS A 224 9.40 26.23 -22.40
CA CYS A 224 10.82 26.50 -22.43
C CYS A 224 11.46 25.96 -23.72
N PRO A 225 11.99 26.82 -24.60
CA PRO A 225 12.60 26.37 -25.86
C PRO A 225 13.94 25.66 -25.66
N ARG A 226 14.51 25.68 -24.44
CA ARG A 226 15.75 24.97 -24.09
C ARG A 226 15.51 23.55 -23.59
N MET A 227 14.26 23.14 -23.38
CA MET A 227 13.92 21.76 -23.03
C MET A 227 13.59 21.01 -24.33
N ILE A 228 13.96 19.73 -24.39
CA ILE A 228 14.15 18.92 -25.61
C ILE A 228 13.03 18.96 -26.68
N ASP A 229 13.49 18.75 -27.92
CA ASP A 229 12.87 18.82 -29.25
C ASP A 229 11.37 18.48 -29.37
N ARG A 230 10.72 19.28 -30.22
CA ARG A 230 9.26 19.33 -30.41
C ARG A 230 8.64 18.06 -31.01
N GLU A 231 9.42 17.04 -31.37
CA GLU A 231 8.85 15.78 -31.89
C GLU A 231 8.10 14.98 -30.81
N ASP A 232 8.49 15.12 -29.54
CA ASP A 232 7.79 14.52 -28.38
C ASP A 232 6.81 15.49 -27.67
N ALA A 233 6.58 16.69 -28.23
CA ALA A 233 5.77 17.77 -27.61
C ALA A 233 4.30 17.41 -27.33
N LEU A 234 3.83 16.25 -27.80
CA LEU A 234 2.49 15.72 -27.50
C LEU A 234 2.42 15.02 -26.13
N ARG A 235 3.55 14.60 -25.55
CA ARG A 235 3.60 14.06 -24.19
C ARG A 235 3.92 15.17 -23.21
N VAL A 236 2.87 15.66 -22.55
CA VAL A 236 3.03 16.48 -21.34
C VAL A 236 3.81 15.65 -20.31
N PRO A 237 5.04 16.04 -19.92
CA PRO A 237 5.90 15.24 -19.03
C PRO A 237 5.33 14.97 -17.64
N SER A 238 4.20 15.60 -17.30
CA SER A 238 3.59 15.55 -15.98
C SER A 238 2.36 14.66 -15.90
N HIS A 239 2.08 13.81 -16.89
CA HIS A 239 0.89 12.98 -16.84
C HIS A 239 1.06 11.79 -15.89
N ASP A 240 2.20 11.11 -15.88
CA ASP A 240 2.55 10.07 -14.91
C ASP A 240 4.05 10.09 -14.55
N LEU A 241 4.46 9.17 -13.67
CA LEU A 241 5.83 9.13 -13.15
C LEU A 241 6.86 8.68 -14.20
N ASP A 242 6.45 7.85 -15.15
CA ASP A 242 7.36 7.31 -16.17
C ASP A 242 7.69 8.40 -17.21
N ASP A 243 6.67 9.19 -17.61
CA ASP A 243 6.87 10.39 -18.45
C ASP A 243 7.79 11.42 -17.77
N LEU A 244 7.60 11.68 -16.47
CA LEU A 244 8.43 12.61 -15.71
C LEU A 244 9.88 12.14 -15.61
N LEU A 245 10.09 10.85 -15.38
CA LEU A 245 11.44 10.27 -15.34
C LEU A 245 12.13 10.35 -16.71
N SER A 246 11.41 10.10 -17.79
CA SER A 246 11.93 10.26 -19.16
C SER A 246 12.41 11.69 -19.38
N PHE A 247 11.57 12.68 -19.05
CA PHE A 247 11.92 14.09 -19.17
C PHE A 247 13.17 14.47 -18.37
N LEU A 248 13.29 14.03 -17.12
CA LEU A 248 14.45 14.35 -16.27
C LEU A 248 15.74 13.67 -16.74
N LYS A 249 15.65 12.50 -17.38
CA LYS A 249 16.80 11.84 -17.99
C LYS A 249 17.27 12.61 -19.22
N SER A 250 16.34 13.01 -20.07
CA SER A 250 16.64 13.77 -21.29
C SER A 250 17.15 15.19 -20.96
N ASN A 251 16.66 15.80 -19.88
CA ASN A 251 17.06 17.16 -19.46
C ASN A 251 17.86 17.12 -18.14
N PRO A 252 19.17 16.78 -18.17
CA PRO A 252 19.98 16.54 -16.96
C PRO A 252 20.10 17.77 -16.04
N LEU A 253 20.00 18.99 -16.60
CA LEU A 253 20.07 20.24 -15.85
C LEU A 253 18.72 20.71 -15.29
N ALA A 254 17.60 20.13 -15.75
CA ALA A 254 16.29 20.54 -15.28
C ALA A 254 16.12 20.22 -13.78
N PHE A 255 15.71 21.23 -13.00
CA PHE A 255 15.48 21.14 -11.56
C PHE A 255 16.72 20.69 -10.74
N ALA A 256 17.92 20.79 -11.32
CA ALA A 256 19.19 20.63 -10.64
C ALA A 256 19.58 21.92 -9.91
N PHE A 257 20.46 21.80 -8.91
CA PHE A 257 21.26 22.95 -8.49
C PHE A 257 22.33 23.21 -9.55
N GLU A 258 22.70 24.47 -9.74
CA GLU A 258 23.90 24.78 -10.50
C GLU A 258 25.09 24.12 -9.79
N PRO A 259 26.03 23.53 -10.55
CA PRO A 259 27.26 23.05 -9.96
C PRO A 259 27.95 24.23 -9.27
N GLU A 260 28.40 24.03 -8.02
CA GLU A 260 29.26 25.02 -7.38
C GLU A 260 30.52 25.17 -8.25
N GLU A 261 30.90 26.41 -8.55
CA GLU A 261 32.22 26.66 -9.13
C GLU A 261 33.26 26.05 -8.18
N PRO A 262 34.22 25.25 -8.69
CA PRO A 262 35.26 24.72 -7.84
C PRO A 262 36.02 25.90 -7.19
N PRO A 263 36.47 25.73 -5.93
CA PRO A 263 37.20 26.76 -5.20
C PRO A 263 38.49 27.18 -5.90
#